data_AF-A0A9E6A3B4-F1
#
_entry.id   AF-A0A9E6A3B4-F1
#
_cell.length_a   1.000
_cell.length_b   1.000
_cell.length_c   1.000
_cell.angle_alpha   90.00
_cell.angle_beta   90.00
_cell.angle_gamma   90.00
#
_symmetry.space_group_name_H-M   'P 1'
#
loop_
_entity.id
_entity.type
_entity.pdbx_description
1 polymer ?
#
loop_
_entity_poly.entity_id
_entity_poly.type
_entity_poly.pdbx_seq_one_letter_code
_entity_poly.pdbx_strand_id
1 'polypeptide(L)'
;MSGEFISIFLASFVTFFVLIDALGVAPVFASLTARGPASYRRSMAIRSVLVGTLIIFGFAFFGAWLLDKLHITIDAFRAAGGILLFIIALDMVFEKRTERRGNRAEAVLADTDDTTEHLDDVSVFPLG
;
A
#
# COMPACT_ATOMS: atom_id res chain seq x y z
N MET A 1 -36.33 -4.57 -5.64
CA MET A 1 -35.35 -3.79 -6.43
C MET A 1 -34.47 -2.90 -5.54
N SER A 2 -35.01 -2.07 -4.63
CA SER A 2 -34.18 -1.22 -3.73
C SER A 2 -33.26 -2.01 -2.77
N GLY A 3 -33.73 -3.11 -2.19
CA GLY A 3 -32.92 -3.93 -1.26
C GLY A 3 -31.70 -4.61 -1.90
N GLU A 4 -31.80 -4.94 -3.19
CA GLU A 4 -30.71 -5.57 -3.95
C GLU A 4 -29.61 -4.57 -4.33
N PHE A 5 -29.99 -3.34 -4.72
CA PHE A 5 -29.01 -2.28 -4.93
C PHE A 5 -28.27 -1.92 -3.65
N ILE A 6 -28.97 -1.88 -2.51
CA ILE A 6 -28.35 -1.61 -1.21
C ILE A 6 -27.37 -2.73 -0.85
N SER A 7 -27.72 -4.01 -1.05
CA SER A 7 -26.81 -5.11 -0.73
C SER A 7 -25.57 -5.13 -1.61
N ILE A 8 -25.71 -4.93 -2.93
CA ILE A 8 -24.58 -4.83 -3.86
C ILE A 8 -23.70 -3.64 -3.52
N PHE A 9 -24.30 -2.48 -3.22
CA PHE A 9 -23.56 -1.29 -2.80
C PHE A 9 -22.78 -1.57 -1.51
N LEU A 10 -23.42 -2.11 -0.48
CA LEU A 10 -22.78 -2.38 0.81
C LEU A 10 -21.64 -3.40 0.66
N ALA A 11 -21.87 -4.47 -0.10
CA ALA A 11 -20.85 -5.49 -0.37
C ALA A 11 -19.65 -4.90 -1.11
N SER A 12 -19.90 -4.17 -2.19
CA SER A 12 -18.83 -3.54 -2.98
C SER A 12 -18.06 -2.50 -2.16
N PHE A 13 -18.76 -1.71 -1.34
CA PHE A 13 -18.17 -0.71 -0.46
C PHE A 13 -17.25 -1.35 0.59
N VAL A 14 -17.71 -2.41 1.26
CA VAL A 14 -16.92 -3.16 2.23
C VAL A 14 -15.73 -3.83 1.55
N THR A 15 -15.93 -4.50 0.42
CA THR A 15 -14.85 -5.13 -0.35
C THR A 15 -13.78 -4.12 -0.75
N PHE A 16 -14.16 -2.93 -1.20
CA PHE A 16 -13.21 -1.88 -1.55
C PHE A 16 -12.36 -1.46 -0.35
N PHE A 17 -12.97 -1.20 0.82
CA PHE A 17 -12.24 -0.81 2.04
C PHE A 17 -11.27 -1.88 2.53
N VAL A 18 -11.68 -3.15 2.47
CA VAL A 18 -10.82 -4.29 2.82
C VAL A 18 -9.67 -4.42 1.84
N LEU A 19 -9.93 -4.25 0.54
CA LEU A 19 -8.92 -4.38 -0.52
C LEU A 19 -7.81 -3.32 -0.40
N ILE A 20 -8.16 -2.07 -0.07
CA ILE A 20 -7.17 -0.98 0.08
C ILE A 20 -6.49 -0.96 1.46
N ASP A 21 -6.90 -1.84 2.38
CA ASP A 21 -6.44 -1.87 3.77
C ASP A 21 -6.49 -0.51 4.48
N ALA A 22 -7.61 0.21 4.34
CA ALA A 22 -7.74 1.56 4.90
C ALA A 22 -7.54 1.59 6.43
N LEU A 23 -7.96 0.52 7.12
CA LEU A 23 -7.87 0.40 8.57
C LEU A 23 -6.42 0.16 9.04
N GLY A 24 -5.63 -0.63 8.31
CA GLY A 24 -4.21 -0.86 8.62
C GLY A 24 -3.34 0.33 8.26
N VAL A 25 -3.58 0.97 7.11
CA VAL A 25 -2.75 2.07 6.59
C VAL A 25 -2.96 3.37 7.37
N ALA A 26 -4.18 3.67 7.84
CA ALA A 26 -4.47 4.92 8.55
C ALA A 26 -3.60 5.18 9.80
N PRO A 27 -3.48 4.26 10.78
CA PRO A 27 -2.62 4.46 11.95
C PRO A 27 -1.12 4.49 11.58
N VAL A 28 -0.69 3.74 10.57
CA VAL A 28 0.71 3.76 10.09
C VAL A 28 1.06 5.11 9.47
N PHE A 29 0.19 5.65 8.63
CA PHE A 29 0.38 7.00 8.08
C PHE A 29 0.35 8.07 9.19
N ALA A 30 -0.53 7.92 10.18
CA ALA A 30 -0.60 8.83 11.32
C ALA A 30 0.70 8.82 12.14
N SER A 31 1.30 7.66 12.38
CA SER A 31 2.57 7.54 13.13
C SER A 31 3.75 8.10 12.35
N LEU A 32 3.86 7.81 11.04
CA LEU A 32 4.93 8.31 10.18
C LEU A 32 4.90 9.83 10.01
N THR A 33 3.71 10.44 10.06
CA THR A 33 3.54 11.88 9.86
C THR A 33 3.36 12.68 11.16
N ALA A 34 3.41 12.02 12.32
CA ALA A 34 3.17 12.65 13.64
C ALA A 34 4.21 13.72 14.02
N ARG A 35 5.45 13.57 13.54
CA ARG A 35 6.57 14.48 13.87
C ARG A 35 6.61 15.74 12.99
N GLY A 36 5.85 15.76 11.89
CA GLY A 36 5.86 16.86 10.92
C GLY A 36 4.74 17.89 11.13
N PRO A 37 4.92 19.13 10.61
CA PRO A 37 3.89 20.16 10.65
C PRO A 37 2.66 19.79 9.79
N ALA A 38 1.52 20.43 10.04
CA ALA A 38 0.28 20.16 9.31
C ALA A 38 0.40 20.33 7.79
N SER A 39 1.26 21.23 7.33
CA SER A 39 1.58 21.43 5.90
C SER A 39 2.25 20.21 5.27
N TYR A 40 3.21 19.60 5.98
CA TYR A 40 3.88 18.37 5.56
C TYR A 40 2.87 17.21 5.47
N ARG A 41 2.06 17.00 6.52
CA ARG A 41 1.01 15.96 6.55
C ARG A 41 0.07 16.04 5.35
N ARG A 42 -0.38 17.25 5.02
CA ARG A 42 -1.28 17.50 3.88
C ARG A 42 -0.58 17.26 2.54
N SER A 43 0.66 17.72 2.39
CA SER A 43 1.45 17.49 1.18
C SER A 43 1.67 15.99 0.93
N MET A 44 2.04 15.25 1.96
CA MET A 44 2.24 13.79 1.88
C MET A 44 0.93 13.08 1.51
N ALA A 45 -0.18 13.42 2.15
CA ALA A 45 -1.49 12.83 1.84
C ALA A 45 -1.90 13.05 0.38
N ILE A 46 -1.72 14.26 -0.15
CA ILE A 46 -2.04 14.57 -1.56
C ILE A 46 -1.14 13.75 -2.49
N ARG A 47 0.18 13.70 -2.23
CA ARG A 47 1.12 12.91 -3.04
C ARG A 47 0.76 11.42 -3.04
N SER A 48 0.49 10.85 -1.86
CA SER A 48 0.07 9.44 -1.74
C SER A 48 -1.20 9.15 -2.53
N VAL A 49 -2.22 10.01 -2.41
CA VAL A 49 -3.48 9.86 -3.16
C VAL A 49 -3.25 9.97 -4.65
N LEU A 50 -2.41 10.92 -5.12
CA LEU A 50 -2.10 11.07 -6.54
C LEU A 50 -1.37 9.84 -7.10
N VAL A 51 -0.36 9.33 -6.39
CA VAL A 51 0.36 8.12 -6.80
C VAL A 51 -0.57 6.91 -6.83
N GLY A 52 -1.35 6.69 -5.77
CA GLY A 52 -2.33 5.60 -5.71
C GLY A 52 -3.38 5.69 -6.83
N THR A 53 -3.89 6.90 -7.09
CA THR A 53 -4.82 7.17 -8.19
C THR A 53 -4.18 6.80 -9.53
N LEU A 54 -2.95 7.25 -9.80
CA LEU A 54 -2.26 6.97 -11.05
C LEU A 54 -2.07 5.46 -11.27
N ILE A 55 -1.70 4.72 -10.22
CA ILE A 55 -1.53 3.26 -10.28
C ILE A 55 -2.89 2.58 -10.56
N ILE A 56 -3.93 2.93 -9.81
CA ILE A 56 -5.26 2.33 -9.96
C ILE A 56 -5.82 2.61 -11.37
N PHE A 57 -5.79 3.86 -11.82
CA PHE A 57 -6.28 4.23 -13.14
C PHE A 57 -5.42 3.63 -14.26
N GLY A 58 -4.10 3.54 -14.06
CA GLY A 58 -3.19 2.86 -14.97
C GLY A 58 -3.59 1.40 -15.17
N PHE A 59 -3.80 0.65 -14.09
CA PHE A 59 -4.27 -0.74 -14.19
C PHE A 59 -5.71 -0.86 -14.68
N ALA A 60 -6.60 0.07 -14.32
CA ALA A 60 -7.99 0.05 -14.78
C ALA A 60 -8.11 0.19 -16.30
N PHE A 61 -7.31 1.07 -16.92
CA PHE A 61 -7.35 1.29 -18.36
C PHE A 61 -6.43 0.34 -19.15
N PHE A 62 -5.23 0.05 -18.64
CA PHE A 62 -4.21 -0.70 -19.39
C PHE A 62 -4.03 -2.15 -18.92
N GLY A 63 -4.57 -2.53 -17.76
CA GLY A 63 -4.32 -3.84 -17.15
C GLY A 63 -4.81 -5.01 -18.00
N ALA A 64 -6.04 -4.95 -18.50
CA ALA A 64 -6.59 -6.00 -19.36
C ALA A 64 -5.78 -6.17 -20.66
N TRP A 65 -5.41 -5.05 -21.30
CA TRP A 65 -4.56 -5.04 -22.48
C TRP A 65 -3.18 -5.65 -22.20
N LEU A 66 -2.57 -5.31 -21.07
CA LEU A 66 -1.25 -5.84 -20.67
C LEU A 66 -1.30 -7.35 -20.43
N LEU A 67 -2.33 -7.83 -19.74
CA LEU A 67 -2.53 -9.27 -19.49
C LEU A 67 -2.74 -10.05 -20.79
N ASP A 68 -3.52 -9.50 -21.72
CA ASP A 68 -3.76 -10.10 -23.03
C ASP A 68 -2.45 -10.23 -23.84
N LYS A 69 -1.59 -9.20 -23.81
CA LYS A 69 -0.24 -9.27 -24.43
C LYS A 69 0.65 -10.34 -23.83
N LEU A 70 0.47 -10.65 -22.55
CA LEU A 70 1.17 -11.72 -21.85
C LEU A 70 0.49 -13.09 -22.03
N HIS A 71 -0.64 -13.15 -22.75
CA HIS A 71 -1.50 -14.32 -22.89
C HIS A 71 -1.95 -14.88 -21.53
N ILE A 72 -2.21 -13.99 -20.56
CA ILE A 72 -2.65 -14.31 -19.19
C ILE A 72 -4.14 -13.96 -19.05
N THR A 73 -4.93 -14.87 -18.51
CA THR A 73 -6.34 -14.60 -18.19
C THR A 73 -6.46 -13.80 -16.89
N ILE A 74 -7.55 -13.03 -16.76
CA ILE A 74 -7.83 -12.29 -15.52
C ILE A 74 -7.94 -13.23 -14.32
N ASP A 75 -8.46 -14.44 -14.51
CA ASP A 75 -8.59 -15.45 -13.46
C ASP A 75 -7.23 -15.99 -13.03
N ALA A 76 -6.32 -16.25 -13.97
CA ALA A 76 -4.95 -16.66 -13.66
C ALA A 76 -4.19 -15.56 -12.91
N PHE A 77 -4.35 -14.29 -13.32
CA PHE A 77 -3.75 -13.15 -12.62
C PHE A 77 -4.26 -13.03 -11.18
N ARG A 78 -5.58 -13.17 -10.97
CA ARG A 78 -6.20 -13.18 -9.63
C ARG A 78 -5.68 -14.33 -8.76
N ALA A 79 -5.55 -15.53 -9.32
CA ALA A 79 -5.01 -16.69 -8.61
C ALA A 79 -3.54 -16.46 -8.19
N ALA A 80 -2.71 -15.97 -9.11
CA ALA A 80 -1.31 -15.65 -8.82
C ALA A 80 -1.17 -14.55 -7.77
N GLY A 81 -1.96 -13.49 -7.86
CA GLY A 81 -2.02 -12.42 -6.85
C GLY A 81 -2.43 -12.95 -5.48
N GLY A 82 -3.43 -13.84 -5.42
CA GLY A 82 -3.84 -14.50 -4.18
C GLY A 82 -2.73 -15.36 -3.55
N ILE A 83 -2.02 -16.15 -4.36
CA ILE A 83 -0.88 -16.96 -3.90
C ILE A 83 0.25 -16.06 -3.40
N LEU A 84 0.55 -14.97 -4.11
CA LEU A 84 1.59 -14.01 -3.69
C LEU A 84 1.25 -13.37 -2.34
N LEU A 85 0.01 -12.90 -2.17
CA LEU A 85 -0.45 -12.33 -0.90
C LEU A 85 -0.41 -13.35 0.24
N PHE A 86 -0.79 -14.60 -0.05
CA PHE A 86 -0.71 -15.69 0.92
C PHE A 86 0.73 -15.95 1.36
N ILE A 87 1.69 -16.00 0.43
CA ILE A 87 3.12 -16.16 0.74
C ILE A 87 3.63 -14.98 1.58
N ILE A 88 3.28 -13.74 1.22
CA ILE A 88 3.66 -12.55 2.00
C ILE A 88 3.12 -12.64 3.43
N ALA A 89 1.85 -13.04 3.59
CA ALA A 89 1.25 -13.21 4.90
C ALA A 89 1.93 -14.32 5.71
N LEU A 90 2.27 -15.45 5.10
CA LEU A 90 3.04 -16.51 5.75
C LEU A 90 4.44 -16.02 6.17
N ASP A 91 5.14 -15.30 5.31
CA ASP A 91 6.44 -14.69 5.62
C ASP A 91 6.36 -13.73 6.81
N MET A 92 5.25 -12.98 6.94
CA MET A 92 4.99 -12.12 8.09
C MET A 92 4.74 -12.92 9.38
N VAL A 93 3.96 -14.00 9.32
CA VAL A 93 3.65 -14.86 10.48
C VAL A 93 4.89 -15.61 11.00
N PHE A 94 5.74 -16.09 10.10
CA PHE A 94 6.97 -16.80 10.48
C PHE A 94 8.14 -15.88 10.82
N GLU A 95 7.91 -14.57 10.89
CA GLU A 95 8.84 -13.55 11.38
C GLU A 95 10.25 -13.56 10.73
N LYS A 96 10.39 -14.15 9.54
CA LYS A 96 11.66 -14.15 8.77
C LYS A 96 12.11 -12.73 8.36
N ARG A 97 11.25 -11.72 8.55
CA ARG A 97 11.55 -10.31 8.26
C ARG A 97 12.12 -9.52 9.44
N THR A 98 12.02 -9.98 10.70
CA THR A 98 12.53 -9.19 11.84
C THR A 98 14.07 -9.14 11.87
N GLU A 99 14.78 -10.18 11.40
CA GLU A 99 16.26 -10.17 11.33
C GLU A 99 16.84 -9.19 10.28
N ARG A 100 16.15 -8.93 9.17
CA ARG A 100 16.61 -7.95 8.16
C ARG A 100 16.30 -6.50 8.52
N ARG A 101 15.37 -6.27 9.48
CA ARG A 101 14.91 -4.94 9.93
C ARG A 101 15.92 -4.25 10.86
N GLY A 102 16.50 -4.99 11.80
CA GLY A 102 17.50 -4.43 12.73
C GLY A 102 18.71 -3.87 11.98
N ASN A 103 19.32 -4.68 11.12
CA ASN A 103 20.58 -4.34 10.46
C ASN A 103 20.50 -3.16 9.48
N ARG A 104 19.32 -2.86 8.91
CA ARG A 104 19.17 -1.77 7.92
C ARG A 104 18.72 -0.46 8.56
N ALA A 105 17.87 -0.53 9.59
CA ALA A 105 17.53 0.64 10.40
C ALA A 105 18.76 1.14 11.16
N GLU A 106 19.57 0.25 11.74
CA GLU A 106 20.85 0.61 12.37
C GLU A 106 21.86 1.18 11.36
N ALA A 107 21.96 0.65 10.15
CA ALA A 107 22.87 1.18 9.12
C ALA A 107 22.47 2.57 8.59
N VAL A 108 21.16 2.89 8.56
CA VAL A 108 20.67 4.23 8.19
C VAL A 108 20.83 5.22 9.36
N LEU A 109 20.70 4.76 10.61
CA LEU A 109 20.91 5.58 11.81
C LEU A 109 22.41 5.83 12.08
N ALA A 110 23.30 4.95 11.63
CA ALA A 110 24.75 5.08 11.78
C ALA A 110 25.39 6.09 10.81
N ASP A 111 24.65 6.55 9.78
CA ASP A 111 25.13 7.52 8.79
C ASP A 111 24.63 8.95 9.05
N THR A 112 23.87 9.19 10.14
CA THR A 112 23.23 10.48 10.45
C THR A 112 24.04 11.38 11.39
N ASP A 113 25.38 11.38 11.29
CA ASP A 113 26.25 12.27 12.08
C ASP A 113 26.45 13.67 11.45
N ASP A 114 25.54 14.12 10.56
CA ASP A 114 25.57 15.51 10.06
C ASP A 114 24.17 16.13 9.87
N THR A 115 23.79 16.94 10.86
CA THR A 115 23.03 18.20 10.79
C THR A 115 22.10 18.42 9.57
N THR A 116 20.86 17.92 9.58
CA THR A 116 19.59 18.63 9.22
C THR A 116 18.41 17.68 9.52
N GLU A 117 17.41 18.09 10.32
CA GLU A 117 16.13 17.35 10.42
C GLU A 117 15.41 17.36 9.06
N HIS A 118 15.74 16.43 8.17
CA HIS A 118 14.99 16.22 6.93
C HIS A 118 13.77 15.35 7.26
N LEU A 119 12.57 15.91 7.11
CA LEU A 119 11.34 15.10 7.13
C LEU A 119 11.33 14.26 5.85
N ASP A 120 11.52 12.95 6.01
CA ASP A 120 11.56 12.00 4.88
C ASP A 120 10.26 12.05 4.05
N ASP A 121 10.34 11.81 2.74
CA ASP A 121 9.15 11.70 1.89
C ASP A 121 8.46 10.36 2.13
N VAL A 122 7.39 10.37 2.94
CA VAL A 122 6.58 9.18 3.26
C VAL A 122 5.38 9.01 2.31
N SER A 123 5.36 9.72 1.18
CA SER A 123 4.25 9.61 0.23
C SER A 123 4.12 8.22 -0.40
N VAL A 124 5.24 7.51 -0.53
CA VAL A 124 5.31 6.10 -0.94
C VAL A 124 6.22 5.37 0.04
N PHE A 125 5.61 4.74 1.06
CA PHE A 125 6.37 3.99 2.06
C PHE A 125 6.31 2.48 1.77
N PRO A 126 7.46 1.79 1.70
CA PRO A 126 7.46 0.34 1.57
C PRO A 126 7.02 -0.29 2.90
N LEU A 127 5.84 -0.91 2.94
CA LEU A 127 5.38 -1.71 4.09
C LEU A 127 6.07 -3.10 4.13
N GLY A 128 7.33 -3.17 3.69
CA GLY A 128 8.11 -4.38 3.48
C GLY A 128 8.96 -4.79 4.68
#